data_AF-A0AAT9HFC7-F1
#
_entry.id   AF-A0AAT9HFC7-F1
#
_cell.length_a   1.000
_cell.length_b   1.000
_cell.length_c   1.000
_cell.angle_alpha   90.00
_cell.angle_beta   90.00
_cell.angle_gamma   90.00
#
_symmetry.space_group_name_H-M   'P 1'
#
loop_
_entity.id
_entity.type
_entity.pdbx_description
1 polymer ?
#
loop_
_entity_poly.entity_id
_entity_poly.type
_entity_poly.pdbx_seq_one_letter_code
_entity_poly.pdbx_strand_id
1 'polypeptide(L)'
;MRFAKRFLSFAELPEETAFRRSYTMYDRGELLGLIDPDLAGTVDDVLTEHADVYEDNALDDFVNRMCLGDARMFLPGLNLAYTDRSSMAASTEVRVPYVDVEVVRAAFAFPGDRKIAGRQGKAVLKEAATSVLPRRSCTGPRACSARRCGPG
;
A
#
# COMPACT_ATOMS: atom_id res chain seq x y z
N MET A 1 7.84 8.48 -20.63
CA MET A 1 6.41 8.86 -20.67
C MET A 1 5.40 7.74 -20.32
N ARG A 2 5.81 6.54 -19.87
CA ARG A 2 4.87 5.45 -19.53
C ARG A 2 4.08 5.69 -18.23
N PHE A 3 4.75 6.21 -17.20
CA PHE A 3 4.12 6.47 -15.89
C PHE A 3 3.04 7.56 -15.97
N ALA A 4 3.30 8.66 -16.69
CA ALA A 4 2.33 9.75 -16.86
C ALA A 4 1.07 9.27 -17.61
N LYS A 5 1.24 8.55 -18.73
CA LYS A 5 0.12 7.97 -19.48
C LYS A 5 -0.73 7.05 -18.61
N ARG A 6 -0.08 6.26 -17.74
CA ARG A 6 -0.77 5.36 -16.80
C ARG A 6 -1.47 6.11 -15.67
N PHE A 7 -0.85 7.11 -15.07
CA PHE A 7 -1.51 7.92 -14.04
C PHE A 7 -2.79 8.55 -14.60
N LEU A 8 -2.72 9.12 -15.80
CA LEU A 8 -3.87 9.70 -16.48
C LEU A 8 -4.95 8.67 -16.83
N SER A 9 -4.62 7.38 -16.97
CA SER A 9 -5.62 6.34 -17.29
C SER A 9 -6.51 5.93 -16.12
N PHE A 10 -6.31 6.50 -14.93
CA PHE A 10 -7.18 6.28 -13.78
C PHE A 10 -7.39 7.52 -12.88
N ALA A 11 -6.64 8.61 -13.08
CA ALA A 11 -6.69 9.80 -12.22
C ALA A 11 -8.06 10.50 -12.18
N GLU A 12 -8.87 10.34 -13.22
CA GLU A 12 -10.20 10.96 -13.34
C GLU A 12 -11.35 10.02 -12.91
N LEU A 13 -11.03 8.79 -12.51
CA LEU A 13 -12.02 7.83 -12.03
C LEU A 13 -12.47 8.17 -10.59
N PRO A 14 -13.61 7.62 -10.13
CA PRO A 14 -13.98 7.69 -8.73
C PRO A 14 -12.85 7.24 -7.81
N GLU A 15 -12.80 7.82 -6.61
CA GLU A 15 -11.68 7.71 -5.66
C GLU A 15 -11.25 6.25 -5.41
N GLU A 16 -12.21 5.38 -5.08
CA GLU A 16 -12.00 3.94 -4.89
C GLU A 16 -11.35 3.31 -6.12
N THR A 17 -11.93 3.55 -7.30
CA THR A 17 -11.52 2.89 -8.53
C THR A 17 -10.16 3.40 -9.00
N ALA A 18 -9.91 4.69 -8.83
CA ALA A 18 -8.62 5.30 -9.07
C ALA A 18 -7.54 4.70 -8.16
N PHE A 19 -7.84 4.52 -6.88
CA PHE A 19 -6.95 3.86 -5.94
C PHE A 19 -6.69 2.40 -6.34
N ARG A 20 -7.73 1.60 -6.59
CA ARG A 20 -7.62 0.21 -7.03
C ARG A 20 -6.74 0.08 -8.29
N ARG A 21 -7.07 0.85 -9.33
CA ARG A 21 -6.33 0.89 -10.61
C ARG A 21 -4.87 1.30 -10.44
N SER A 22 -4.54 2.08 -9.40
CA SER A 22 -3.17 2.51 -9.14
C SER A 22 -2.22 1.34 -8.84
N TYR A 23 -2.71 0.25 -8.24
CA TYR A 23 -1.91 -0.91 -7.86
C TYR A 23 -2.30 -2.22 -8.56
N THR A 24 -3.55 -2.43 -8.97
CA THR A 24 -3.95 -3.62 -9.75
C THR A 24 -3.54 -3.53 -11.22
N MET A 25 -3.37 -2.31 -11.75
CA MET A 25 -3.02 -2.01 -13.14
C MET A 25 -4.04 -2.43 -14.21
N TYR A 26 -5.10 -3.17 -13.84
CA TYR A 26 -6.11 -3.69 -14.76
C TYR A 26 -7.50 -3.14 -14.45
N ASP A 27 -8.28 -2.85 -15.49
CA ASP A 27 -9.73 -2.64 -15.38
C ASP A 27 -10.49 -3.97 -15.43
N ARG A 28 -11.82 -3.91 -15.28
CA ARG A 28 -12.68 -5.09 -15.28
C ARG A 28 -12.59 -5.88 -16.59
N GLY A 29 -12.59 -5.19 -17.73
CA GLY A 29 -12.54 -5.83 -19.04
C GLY A 29 -11.18 -6.49 -19.28
N GLU A 30 -10.10 -5.83 -18.89
CA GLU A 30 -8.75 -6.36 -18.92
C GLU A 30 -8.61 -7.61 -18.03
N LEU A 31 -9.18 -7.59 -16.81
CA LEU A 31 -9.19 -8.77 -15.93
C LEU A 31 -9.92 -9.94 -16.56
N LEU A 32 -11.13 -9.73 -17.08
CA LEU A 32 -11.93 -10.77 -17.75
C LEU A 32 -11.23 -11.35 -18.99
N GLY A 33 -10.41 -10.54 -19.68
CA GLY A 33 -9.59 -11.01 -20.80
C GLY A 33 -8.35 -11.82 -20.41
N LEU A 34 -7.94 -11.79 -19.14
CA LEU A 34 -6.74 -12.47 -18.63
C LEU A 34 -7.06 -13.79 -17.92
N ILE A 35 -8.25 -13.91 -17.33
CA ILE A 35 -8.64 -15.08 -16.55
C ILE A 35 -9.46 -16.07 -17.36
N ASP A 36 -9.64 -17.27 -16.81
CA ASP A 36 -10.56 -18.26 -17.36
C ASP A 36 -12.01 -17.72 -17.33
N PRO A 37 -12.80 -17.85 -18.42
CA PRO A 37 -14.19 -17.40 -18.45
C PRO A 37 -15.06 -17.98 -17.33
N ASP A 38 -14.78 -19.19 -16.84
CA ASP A 38 -15.52 -19.81 -15.74
C ASP A 38 -15.31 -19.07 -14.40
N LEU A 39 -14.24 -18.27 -14.29
CA LEU A 39 -13.91 -17.44 -13.13
C LEU A 39 -14.42 -16.00 -13.25
N ALA A 40 -15.23 -15.68 -14.27
CA ALA A 40 -15.73 -14.31 -14.47
C ALA A 40 -16.47 -13.74 -13.26
N GLY A 41 -17.23 -14.58 -12.55
CA GLY A 41 -17.91 -14.18 -11.30
C GLY A 41 -16.94 -13.73 -10.21
N THR A 42 -15.79 -14.40 -10.09
CA THR A 42 -14.75 -14.04 -9.11
C THR A 42 -14.15 -12.67 -9.35
N VAL A 43 -14.12 -12.19 -10.60
CA VAL A 43 -13.71 -10.80 -10.87
C VAL A 43 -14.68 -9.84 -10.23
N ASP A 44 -15.98 -10.03 -10.47
CA ASP A 44 -17.01 -9.17 -9.90
C ASP A 44 -17.00 -9.22 -8.36
N ASP A 45 -16.81 -10.40 -7.79
CA ASP A 45 -16.69 -10.57 -6.34
C ASP A 45 -15.50 -9.77 -5.77
N VAL A 46 -14.31 -9.90 -6.36
CA VAL A 46 -13.10 -9.18 -5.89
C VAL A 46 -13.23 -7.66 -6.07
N LEU A 47 -13.86 -7.21 -7.16
CA LEU A 47 -14.10 -5.79 -7.39
C LEU A 47 -15.11 -5.23 -6.38
N THR A 48 -16.16 -5.99 -6.07
CA THR A 48 -17.19 -5.63 -5.09
C THR A 48 -16.59 -5.61 -3.69
N GLU A 49 -15.84 -6.64 -3.29
CA GLU A 49 -15.16 -6.71 -1.99
C GLU A 49 -14.22 -5.52 -1.79
N HIS A 50 -13.48 -5.11 -2.83
CA HIS A 50 -12.61 -3.94 -2.72
C HIS A 50 -13.42 -2.65 -2.50
N ALA A 51 -14.53 -2.49 -3.23
CA ALA A 51 -15.41 -1.33 -3.07
C ALA A 51 -16.03 -1.30 -1.66
N ASP A 52 -16.54 -2.43 -1.18
CA ASP A 52 -17.12 -2.56 0.16
C ASP A 52 -16.09 -2.20 1.25
N VAL A 53 -14.86 -2.73 1.16
CA VAL A 53 -13.79 -2.37 2.11
C VAL A 53 -13.48 -0.87 2.09
N TYR A 54 -13.56 -0.24 0.92
CA TYR A 54 -13.26 1.18 0.75
C TYR A 54 -14.38 2.10 1.22
N GLU A 55 -15.63 1.71 1.03
CA GLU A 55 -16.82 2.54 1.25
C GLU A 55 -17.54 2.23 2.57
N ASP A 56 -17.60 0.97 3.01
CA ASP A 56 -18.26 0.55 4.25
C ASP A 56 -17.33 0.69 5.46
N ASN A 57 -17.02 1.94 5.80
CA ASN A 57 -16.26 2.28 7.01
C ASN A 57 -16.59 3.70 7.50
N ALA A 58 -16.16 4.00 8.72
CA ALA A 58 -16.39 5.29 9.37
C ALA A 58 -15.25 6.31 9.16
N LEU A 59 -14.36 6.09 8.19
CA LEU A 59 -13.21 6.97 7.95
C LEU A 59 -13.65 8.18 7.11
N ASP A 60 -13.19 9.36 7.51
CA ASP A 60 -13.57 10.65 6.93
C ASP A 60 -12.58 11.15 5.86
N ASP A 61 -11.44 10.48 5.70
CA ASP A 61 -10.40 10.86 4.74
C ASP A 61 -9.99 9.73 3.79
N PHE A 62 -9.63 10.13 2.57
CA PHE A 62 -9.26 9.22 1.49
C PHE A 62 -7.94 8.47 1.78
N VAL A 63 -7.00 9.06 2.51
CA VAL A 63 -5.71 8.40 2.82
C VAL A 63 -5.92 7.23 3.77
N ASN A 64 -6.77 7.41 4.77
CA ASN A 64 -7.14 6.35 5.70
C ASN A 64 -7.97 5.25 5.01
N ARG A 65 -8.92 5.59 4.12
CA ARG A 65 -9.62 4.60 3.29
C ARG A 65 -8.65 3.79 2.41
N MET A 66 -7.69 4.45 1.75
CA MET A 66 -6.61 3.78 1.02
C MET A 66 -5.75 2.88 1.92
N CYS A 67 -5.38 3.34 3.11
CA CYS A 67 -4.64 2.53 4.08
C CYS A 67 -5.43 1.31 4.55
N LEU A 68 -6.75 1.44 4.72
CA LEU A 68 -7.62 0.33 5.10
C LEU A 68 -7.71 -0.71 3.98
N GLY A 69 -7.94 -0.26 2.74
CA GLY A 69 -7.94 -1.13 1.56
C GLY A 69 -6.62 -1.89 1.41
N ASP A 70 -5.48 -1.21 1.54
CA ASP A 70 -4.16 -1.84 1.52
C ASP A 70 -4.01 -2.88 2.65
N ALA A 71 -4.39 -2.54 3.88
CA ALA A 71 -4.28 -3.43 5.04
C ALA A 71 -5.17 -4.68 4.94
N ARG A 72 -6.35 -4.57 4.33
CA ARG A 72 -7.34 -5.67 4.21
C ARG A 72 -7.13 -6.54 2.98
N MET A 73 -6.69 -5.97 1.85
CA MET A 73 -6.67 -6.67 0.57
C MET A 73 -5.23 -6.94 0.09
N PHE A 74 -4.44 -5.87 -0.09
CA PHE A 74 -3.14 -5.96 -0.75
C PHE A 74 -2.04 -6.51 0.16
N LEU A 75 -2.03 -6.09 1.42
CA LEU A 75 -1.05 -6.51 2.43
C LEU A 75 -1.12 -8.03 2.70
N PRO A 76 -2.28 -8.65 2.91
CA PRO A 76 -2.37 -10.11 3.09
C PRO A 76 -2.07 -10.88 1.80
N GLY A 77 -2.63 -10.43 0.67
CA GLY A 77 -2.55 -11.15 -0.60
C GLY A 77 -1.16 -11.10 -1.27
N LEU A 78 -0.38 -10.05 -1.00
CA LEU A 78 0.90 -9.83 -1.68
C LEU A 78 2.07 -9.74 -0.70
N ASN A 79 2.12 -8.72 0.15
CA ASN A 79 3.30 -8.43 0.97
C ASN A 79 3.57 -9.53 2.00
N LEU A 80 2.56 -9.89 2.80
CA LEU A 80 2.70 -10.89 3.87
C LEU A 80 2.86 -12.29 3.28
N ALA A 81 2.01 -12.67 2.33
CA ALA A 81 2.10 -13.98 1.69
C ALA A 81 3.44 -14.22 0.96
N TYR A 82 3.97 -13.21 0.27
CA TYR A 82 5.28 -13.32 -0.38
C TYR A 82 6.42 -13.43 0.63
N THR A 83 6.39 -12.59 1.68
CA THR A 83 7.43 -12.59 2.73
C THR A 83 7.46 -13.91 3.48
N ASP A 84 6.28 -14.43 3.85
CA ASP A 84 6.12 -15.71 4.55
C ASP A 84 6.68 -16.89 3.74
N ARG A 85 6.25 -17.03 2.47
CA ARG A 85 6.79 -18.08 1.58
C ARG A 85 8.30 -17.98 1.38
N SER A 86 8.80 -16.76 1.23
CA SER A 86 10.24 -16.53 1.02
C SER A 86 11.05 -16.85 2.29
N SER A 87 10.54 -16.49 3.47
CA SER A 87 11.23 -16.75 4.73
C SER A 87 11.21 -18.24 5.08
N MET A 88 10.09 -18.94 4.84
CA MET A 88 10.00 -20.39 4.95
C MET A 88 10.99 -21.11 4.02
N ALA A 89 11.13 -20.66 2.77
CA ALA A 89 12.10 -21.22 1.84
C ALA A 89 13.56 -21.05 2.31
N ALA A 90 13.82 -20.02 3.12
CA ALA A 90 15.12 -19.78 3.74
C ALA A 90 15.23 -20.35 5.17
N SER A 91 14.23 -21.08 5.67
CA SER A 91 14.15 -21.55 7.06
C SER A 91 14.35 -20.42 8.10
N THR A 92 13.86 -19.23 7.79
CA THR A 92 13.93 -18.04 8.65
C THR A 92 12.54 -17.59 9.05
N GLU A 93 12.42 -17.08 10.27
CA GLU A 93 11.19 -16.45 10.76
C GLU A 93 11.30 -14.93 10.61
N VAL A 94 10.39 -14.32 9.84
CA VAL A 94 10.33 -12.86 9.66
C VAL A 94 9.18 -12.30 10.48
N ARG A 95 9.50 -11.40 11.41
CA ARG A 95 8.50 -10.65 12.19
C ARG A 95 8.19 -9.32 11.50
N VAL A 96 6.91 -8.97 11.46
CA VAL A 96 6.38 -7.77 10.79
C VAL A 96 5.78 -6.80 11.83
N PRO A 97 6.59 -6.03 12.58
CA PRO A 97 6.10 -5.24 13.71
C PRO A 97 5.09 -4.14 13.32
N TYR A 98 5.04 -3.73 12.05
CA TYR A 98 4.12 -2.70 11.58
C TYR A 98 2.65 -3.16 11.46
N VAL A 99 2.40 -4.48 11.47
CA VAL A 99 1.02 -5.01 11.43
C VAL A 99 0.46 -5.32 12.81
N ASP A 100 1.22 -5.00 13.87
CA ASP A 100 0.75 -5.12 15.24
C ASP A 100 -0.50 -4.25 15.46
N VAL A 101 -1.47 -4.78 16.20
CA VAL A 101 -2.77 -4.13 16.41
C VAL A 101 -2.63 -2.75 17.04
N GLU A 102 -1.69 -2.58 17.98
CA GLU A 102 -1.49 -1.30 18.65
C GLU A 102 -0.81 -0.28 17.73
N VAL A 103 0.10 -0.74 16.87
CA VAL A 103 0.73 0.11 15.85
C VAL A 103 -0.29 0.56 14.81
N VAL A 104 -1.14 -0.36 14.33
CA VAL A 104 -2.21 -0.06 13.39
C VAL A 104 -3.23 0.90 14.01
N ARG A 105 -3.66 0.64 15.25
CA ARG A 105 -4.57 1.53 16.00
C ARG A 105 -3.99 2.94 16.12
N ALA A 106 -2.72 3.06 16.52
CA ALA A 106 -2.04 4.34 16.60
C ALA A 106 -1.94 5.02 15.23
N ALA A 107 -1.65 4.27 14.16
CA ALA A 107 -1.58 4.80 12.81
C ALA A 107 -2.93 5.33 12.31
N PHE A 108 -4.05 4.65 12.57
CA PHE A 108 -5.39 5.08 12.17
C PHE A 108 -5.97 6.19 13.06
N ALA A 109 -5.39 6.45 14.23
CA ALA A 109 -5.76 7.60 15.06
C ALA A 109 -5.30 8.96 14.47
N PHE A 110 -4.35 8.95 13.53
CA PHE A 110 -3.93 10.17 12.84
C PHE A 110 -4.74 10.41 11.56
N PRO A 111 -5.13 11.67 11.28
CA PRO A 111 -5.73 12.03 10.00
C PRO A 111 -4.74 11.83 8.85
N GLY A 112 -5.27 11.60 7.65
CA GLY A 112 -4.50 11.34 6.44
C GLY A 112 -3.42 12.38 6.09
N ASP A 113 -3.71 13.66 6.31
CA ASP A 113 -2.81 14.79 6.05
C ASP A 113 -1.53 14.78 6.92
N ARG A 114 -1.60 14.18 8.12
CA ARG A 114 -0.43 13.93 8.97
C ARG A 114 0.39 12.73 8.52
N LYS A 115 -0.18 11.83 7.72
CA LYS A 115 0.56 10.72 7.10
C LYS A 115 1.29 11.19 5.84
N ILE A 116 0.66 12.08 5.07
CA ILE A 116 1.18 12.66 3.83
C ILE A 116 1.12 14.19 3.92
N ALA A 117 2.23 14.81 4.34
CA ALA A 117 2.35 16.25 4.45
C ALA A 117 3.03 16.84 3.20
N GLY A 118 2.25 17.47 2.32
CA GLY A 118 2.75 18.00 1.04
C GLY A 118 3.37 16.90 0.17
N ARG A 119 4.68 16.99 -0.12
CA ARG A 119 5.42 15.97 -0.90
C ARG A 119 6.07 14.90 -0.01
N GLN A 120 5.83 14.94 1.30
CA GLN A 120 6.44 14.05 2.28
C GLN A 120 5.45 12.98 2.75
N GLY A 121 5.58 11.77 2.22
CA GLY A 121 4.90 10.60 2.78
C GLY A 121 5.59 10.09 4.06
N LYS A 122 4.86 9.32 4.86
CA LYS A 122 5.31 8.78 6.16
C LYS A 122 5.70 9.90 7.14
N ALA A 123 5.02 11.06 7.08
CA ALA A 123 5.41 12.23 7.87
C ALA A 123 5.35 11.96 9.38
N VAL A 124 4.20 11.53 9.91
CA VAL A 124 4.06 11.15 11.32
C VAL A 124 4.99 10.01 11.76
N LEU A 125 5.23 9.02 10.90
CA LEU A 125 6.16 7.93 11.19
C LEU A 125 7.62 8.43 11.29
N LYS A 126 8.01 9.35 10.40
CA LYS A 126 9.33 9.98 10.42
C LYS A 126 9.50 10.86 11.65
N GLU A 127 8.46 11.58 12.05
CA GLU A 127 8.40 12.37 13.28
C GLU A 127 8.65 11.48 14.50
N ALA A 128 7.88 10.40 14.65
CA ALA A 128 8.05 9.42 15.74
C ALA A 128 9.46 8.82 15.77
N ALA A 129 10.03 8.49 14.60
CA ALA A 129 11.36 7.91 14.48
C ALA A 129 12.50 8.86 14.87
N THR A 130 12.29 10.19 14.91
CA THR A 130 13.33 11.14 15.31
C THR A 130 13.80 10.97 16.75
N SER A 131 12.98 10.34 17.60
CA SER A 131 13.33 10.03 18.99
C SER A 131 14.36 8.91 19.13
N VAL A 132 14.45 8.02 18.14
CA VAL A 132 15.25 6.78 18.19
C VAL A 132 16.29 6.67 17.09
N LEU A 133 16.17 7.43 16.00
CA LEU A 133 17.09 7.41 14.86
C LEU A 133 17.73 8.79 14.61
N PRO A 134 18.96 8.83 14.08
CA PRO A 134 19.59 10.08 13.67
C PRO A 134 18.74 10.86 12.68
N ARG A 135 18.60 12.19 12.85
CA ARG A 135 17.75 13.06 12.02
C ARG A 135 18.00 12.91 10.51
N ARG A 136 19.24 12.63 10.10
CA ARG A 136 19.60 12.39 8.69
C ARG A 136 18.83 11.22 8.07
N SER A 137 18.54 10.18 8.86
CA SER A 137 17.83 8.98 8.41
C SER A 137 16.32 9.23 8.28
N CYS A 138 15.76 10.10 9.13
CA CYS A 138 14.33 10.42 9.11
C CYS A 138 13.96 11.42 8.01
N THR A 139 14.86 12.36 7.69
CA THR A 139 14.58 13.47 6.76
C THR A 139 14.91 13.14 5.30
N GLY A 140 15.67 12.09 5.03
CA GLY A 140 16.04 11.69 3.67
C GLY A 140 14.87 11.23 2.78
N PRO A 141 15.03 11.27 1.44
CA PRO A 141 14.13 10.61 0.51
C PRO A 141 14.10 9.09 0.77
N ARG A 142 13.04 8.39 0.34
CA ARG A 142 13.05 6.92 0.33
C ARG A 142 14.10 6.48 -0.70
N ALA A 143 15.30 6.23 -0.23
CA ALA A 143 16.39 5.71 -1.03
C ALA A 143 16.85 4.39 -0.42
N CYS A 144 17.09 3.40 -1.28
CA CYS A 144 17.98 2.31 -0.94
C CYS A 144 19.32 2.96 -0.57
N SER A 145 19.81 2.71 0.64
CA SER A 145 21.13 3.17 1.04
C SER A 145 22.15 2.43 0.16
N ALA A 146 22.47 2.98 -1.00
CA ALA A 146 23.66 2.62 -1.74
C ALA A 146 24.83 3.00 -0.83
N ARG A 147 25.28 2.02 -0.03
CA ARG A 147 26.60 2.08 0.57
C ARG A 147 27.56 2.37 -0.58
N ARG A 148 28.36 3.41 -0.42
CA ARG A 148 29.62 3.53 -1.15
C ARG A 148 30.42 2.27 -0.82
N CYS A 149 30.39 1.26 -1.68
CA CYS A 149 31.55 0.42 -1.86
C CYS A 149 32.59 1.35 -2.50
N GLY A 150 33.48 1.91 -1.68
CA GLY A 150 34.67 2.56 -2.21
C GLY A 150 35.52 1.52 -2.94
N PRO A 151 36.30 1.92 -3.96
CA PRO A 151 37.30 1.04 -4.53
C PRO A 151 38.40 0.88 -3.48
N GLY A 152 38.48 -0.30 -2.88
CA GLY A 152 39.62 -0.79 -2.11
C GLY A 152 40.27 -1.91 -2.87
#